data_AF-A0A1M3IGQ3-F1
#
_entry.id   AF-A0A1M3IGQ3-F1
#
_cell.length_a   1.000
_cell.length_b   1.000
_cell.length_c   1.000
_cell.angle_alpha   90.00
_cell.angle_beta   90.00
_cell.angle_gamma   90.00
#
_symmetry.space_group_name_H-M   'P 1'
#
loop_
_entity.id
_entity.type
_entity.pdbx_description
1 polymer ?
#
loop_
_entity_poly.entity_id
_entity_poly.type
_entity_poly.pdbx_seq_one_letter_code
_entity_poly.pdbx_strand_id
1 'polypeptide(L)'
;MANRLSKRIANIQKQLGILPSGIVDAATCSHLAKHLGLPPDAHGAIIDIAHLQKALHIESDGIAGPQTITTLERLLAAQALRIPKNASLAIPRDKMGILLDAAVPQKEQYEHKFQSPYLSGADSGIIIGIGYDCGYASWKDINDTWEPYLSSAELSALIKTHGKTGDDAKKLLPAVIGIKILYHTALHVFYTHTLPDCAADVKNIFPGINTLLPDCQAALLSLVYNRGPLINDTDRRKEMKELVRVIAEKDYTGIAKQIKSMQRLWPKGSKQYNLREQEAYLIETARDYWLPEDIIML
;
A
#
# COMPACT_ATOMS: atom_id res chain seq x y z
N MET A 1 45.87 -15.09 1.16
CA MET A 1 44.89 -14.77 0.10
C MET A 1 43.54 -14.56 0.81
N ALA A 2 43.05 -13.33 0.96
CA ALA A 2 41.83 -13.10 1.74
C ALA A 2 40.63 -13.81 1.09
N ASN A 3 39.91 -14.61 1.90
CA ASN A 3 38.70 -15.33 1.51
C ASN A 3 37.73 -14.37 0.78
N ARG A 4 37.15 -14.81 -0.34
CA ARG A 4 36.18 -14.04 -1.14
C ARG A 4 35.05 -13.48 -0.27
N LEU A 5 34.63 -14.22 0.76
CA LEU A 5 33.62 -13.78 1.73
C LEU A 5 34.13 -12.65 2.64
N SER A 6 35.37 -12.74 3.14
CA SER A 6 35.96 -11.69 3.97
C SER A 6 36.11 -10.36 3.24
N LYS A 7 36.41 -10.38 1.93
CA LYS A 7 36.43 -9.16 1.11
C LYS A 7 35.04 -8.52 0.97
N ARG A 8 33.99 -9.33 0.86
CA ARG A 8 32.59 -8.88 0.81
C ARG A 8 32.17 -8.23 2.13
N ILE A 9 32.47 -8.89 3.25
CA ILE A 9 32.23 -8.34 4.59
C ILE A 9 32.99 -7.02 4.80
N ALA A 10 34.26 -6.94 4.38
CA ALA A 10 35.04 -5.71 4.43
C ALA A 10 34.42 -4.57 3.62
N ASN A 11 33.73 -4.85 2.51
CA ASN A 11 33.03 -3.83 1.74
C ASN A 11 31.75 -3.36 2.45
N ILE A 12 30.99 -4.26 3.06
CA ILE A 12 29.83 -3.92 3.92
C ILE A 12 30.29 -2.98 5.05
N GLN A 13 31.38 -3.34 5.75
CA GLN A 13 31.92 -2.54 6.85
C GLN A 13 32.33 -1.13 6.40
N LYS A 14 32.93 -1.01 5.21
CA LYS A 14 33.22 0.31 4.60
C LYS A 14 31.95 1.11 4.33
N GLN A 15 30.89 0.49 3.81
CA GLN A 15 29.60 1.16 3.57
C GLN A 15 28.96 1.65 4.87
N LEU A 16 29.14 0.91 5.96
CA LEU A 16 28.68 1.27 7.30
C LEU A 16 29.58 2.32 8.01
N GLY A 17 30.68 2.73 7.37
CA GLY A 17 31.63 3.69 7.95
C GLY A 17 32.47 3.14 9.10
N ILE A 18 32.66 1.82 9.19
CA ILE A 18 33.46 1.16 10.23
C ILE A 18 34.71 0.49 9.66
N LEU A 19 35.69 0.19 10.54
CA LEU A 19 36.95 -0.42 10.15
C LEU A 19 36.72 -1.81 9.53
N PRO A 20 37.24 -2.10 8.32
CA PRO A 20 36.97 -3.34 7.63
C PRO A 20 37.80 -4.50 8.18
N SER A 21 37.29 -5.21 9.19
CA SER A 21 37.92 -6.42 9.75
C SER A 21 37.77 -7.65 8.84
N GLY A 22 36.78 -7.65 7.94
CA GLY A 22 36.47 -8.79 7.05
C GLY A 22 35.75 -9.95 7.77
N ILE A 23 35.25 -9.72 8.98
CA ILE A 23 34.47 -10.64 9.80
C ILE A 23 33.24 -9.89 10.32
N VAL A 24 32.08 -10.55 10.39
CA VAL A 24 30.88 -9.97 11.01
C VAL A 24 31.04 -10.06 12.53
N ASP A 25 31.73 -9.06 13.09
CA ASP A 25 31.96 -8.90 14.53
C ASP A 25 30.82 -8.15 15.22
N ALA A 26 30.86 -8.05 16.55
CA ALA A 26 29.82 -7.39 17.35
C ALA A 26 29.62 -5.91 16.95
N ALA A 27 30.70 -5.22 16.55
CA ALA A 27 30.61 -3.85 16.04
C ALA A 27 29.86 -3.80 14.71
N THR A 28 30.13 -4.74 13.81
CA THR A 28 29.44 -4.88 12.52
C THR A 28 27.97 -5.18 12.72
N CYS A 29 27.61 -6.13 13.59
CA CYS A 29 26.20 -6.42 13.90
C CYS A 29 25.48 -5.22 14.52
N SER A 30 26.13 -4.50 15.45
CA SER A 30 25.54 -3.31 16.09
C SER A 30 25.28 -2.20 15.07
N HIS A 31 26.23 -1.96 14.15
CA HIS A 31 26.06 -0.96 13.09
C HIS A 31 25.01 -1.41 12.06
N LEU A 32 25.00 -2.69 11.67
CA LEU A 32 23.98 -3.24 10.78
C LEU A 32 22.59 -3.10 11.38
N ALA A 33 22.41 -3.47 12.64
CA ALA A 33 21.13 -3.35 13.30
C ALA A 33 20.64 -1.91 13.40
N LYS A 34 21.54 -0.99 13.77
CA LYS A 34 21.23 0.44 13.79
C LYS A 34 20.89 0.96 12.39
N HIS A 35 21.64 0.55 11.38
CA HIS A 35 21.45 0.97 9.98
C HIS A 35 20.17 0.41 9.37
N LEU A 36 19.76 -0.79 9.79
CA LEU A 36 18.60 -1.52 9.29
C LEU A 36 17.34 -1.37 10.17
N GLY A 37 17.40 -0.58 11.24
CA GLY A 37 16.25 -0.35 12.15
C GLY A 37 15.79 -1.60 12.90
N LEU A 38 16.69 -2.55 13.18
CA LEU A 38 16.31 -3.82 13.80
C LEU A 38 16.04 -3.63 15.31
N PRO A 39 14.96 -4.23 15.85
CA PRO A 39 14.65 -4.12 17.27
C PRO A 39 15.76 -4.75 18.13
N PRO A 40 16.05 -4.20 19.32
CA PRO A 40 16.96 -4.84 20.26
C PRO A 40 16.41 -6.20 20.71
N ASP A 41 17.31 -7.11 21.06
CA ASP A 41 16.92 -8.38 21.68
C ASP A 41 16.30 -8.14 23.07
N ALA A 42 15.62 -9.15 23.61
CA ALA A 42 14.93 -9.07 24.91
C ALA A 42 15.87 -8.74 26.09
N HIS A 43 17.19 -8.79 25.88
CA HIS A 43 18.24 -8.54 26.88
C HIS A 43 19.07 -7.27 26.63
N GLY A 44 18.73 -6.49 25.59
CA GLY A 44 19.01 -5.05 25.55
C GLY A 44 20.43 -4.61 25.19
N ALA A 45 21.27 -5.42 24.52
CA ALA A 45 22.56 -4.89 24.03
C ALA A 45 23.32 -5.70 22.97
N ILE A 46 22.94 -6.94 22.63
CA ILE A 46 23.80 -7.78 21.78
C ILE A 46 23.01 -8.33 20.60
N ILE A 47 23.29 -7.77 19.42
CA ILE A 47 22.84 -8.36 18.17
C ILE A 47 23.98 -9.24 17.69
N ASP A 48 23.84 -10.54 17.89
CA ASP A 48 24.71 -11.53 17.25
C ASP A 48 24.19 -11.86 15.84
N ILE A 49 24.91 -12.72 15.12
CA ILE A 49 24.55 -13.09 13.76
C ILE A 49 23.20 -13.82 13.71
N ALA A 50 22.87 -14.63 14.70
CA ALA A 50 21.60 -15.36 14.73
C ALA A 50 20.40 -14.42 14.92
N HIS A 51 20.53 -13.41 15.79
CA HIS A 51 19.50 -12.38 15.96
C HIS A 51 19.33 -11.54 14.69
N LEU A 52 20.44 -11.16 14.04
CA LEU A 52 20.43 -10.50 12.76
C LEU A 52 19.69 -11.35 11.72
N GLN A 53 20.01 -12.63 11.57
CA GLN A 53 19.35 -13.54 10.63
C GLN A 53 17.85 -13.67 10.88
N LYS A 54 17.41 -13.81 12.13
CA LYS A 54 15.98 -13.84 12.50
C LYS A 54 15.27 -12.55 12.10
N ALA A 55 15.88 -11.41 12.39
CA ALA A 55 15.34 -10.11 12.06
C ALA A 55 15.28 -9.86 10.53
N LEU A 56 16.16 -10.51 9.77
CA LEU A 56 16.16 -10.51 8.32
C LEU A 56 15.26 -11.59 7.69
N HIS A 57 14.55 -12.37 8.50
CA HIS A 57 13.71 -13.49 8.06
C HIS A 57 14.45 -14.53 7.19
N ILE A 58 15.71 -14.78 7.49
CA ILE A 58 16.51 -15.85 6.88
C ILE A 58 16.81 -16.95 7.91
N GLU A 59 17.31 -18.09 7.44
CA GLU A 59 17.73 -19.19 8.32
C GLU A 59 18.75 -18.68 9.36
N SER A 60 18.49 -18.99 10.63
CA SER A 60 19.25 -18.52 11.78
C SER A 60 20.23 -19.58 12.25
N ASP A 61 21.33 -19.77 11.53
CA ASP A 61 22.42 -20.70 11.86
C ASP A 61 23.55 -20.07 12.69
N GLY A 62 23.51 -18.75 12.92
CA GLY A 62 24.54 -17.99 13.64
C GLY A 62 25.84 -17.80 12.85
N ILE A 63 25.87 -18.17 11.56
CA ILE A 63 27.03 -18.09 10.69
C ILE A 63 26.79 -17.02 9.64
N ALA A 64 27.71 -16.05 9.52
CA ALA A 64 27.66 -15.02 8.48
C ALA A 64 28.12 -15.58 7.11
N GLY A 65 27.42 -16.61 6.64
CA GLY A 65 27.71 -17.33 5.39
C GLY A 65 27.28 -16.55 4.14
N PRO A 66 27.50 -17.12 2.94
CA PRO A 66 27.19 -16.47 1.69
C PRO A 66 25.76 -15.93 1.59
N GLN A 67 24.75 -16.64 2.12
CA GLN A 67 23.35 -16.18 2.11
C GLN A 67 23.13 -14.95 2.99
N THR A 68 23.66 -14.94 4.22
CA THR A 68 23.60 -13.77 5.11
C THR A 68 24.31 -12.58 4.47
N ILE A 69 25.52 -12.77 3.93
CA ILE A 69 26.28 -11.67 3.30
C ILE A 69 25.60 -11.16 2.03
N THR A 70 25.08 -12.03 1.16
CA THR A 70 24.31 -11.59 -0.03
C THR A 70 23.06 -10.84 0.38
N THR A 71 22.36 -11.29 1.44
CA THR A 71 21.19 -10.60 1.97
C THR A 71 21.63 -9.21 2.41
N LEU A 72 22.59 -9.08 3.33
CA LEU A 72 23.11 -7.81 3.83
C LEU A 72 23.58 -6.87 2.73
N GLU A 73 24.33 -7.35 1.73
CA GLU A 73 24.74 -6.55 0.58
C GLU A 73 23.54 -6.01 -0.19
N ARG A 74 22.51 -6.85 -0.40
CA ARG A 74 21.24 -6.42 -1.02
C ARG A 74 20.52 -5.40 -0.14
N LEU A 75 20.54 -5.54 1.18
CA LEU A 75 19.96 -4.56 2.10
C LEU A 75 20.67 -3.20 2.07
N LEU A 76 21.99 -3.23 2.08
CA LEU A 76 22.81 -2.02 2.08
C LEU A 76 22.84 -1.37 0.69
N ALA A 77 22.67 -2.17 -0.37
CA ALA A 77 22.49 -1.69 -1.73
C ALA A 77 21.07 -1.18 -2.00
N ALA A 78 20.07 -1.61 -1.22
CA ALA A 78 18.74 -1.01 -1.15
C ALA A 78 18.80 0.34 -0.43
N GLN A 79 19.60 1.24 -0.98
CA GLN A 79 19.59 2.66 -0.67
C GLN A 79 18.14 3.17 -0.75
N ALA A 80 17.72 3.92 0.27
CA ALA A 80 16.37 4.48 0.50
C ALA A 80 15.44 4.33 -0.71
N LEU A 81 14.51 3.39 -0.61
CA LEU A 81 13.58 3.02 -1.67
C LEU A 81 13.06 4.26 -2.40
N ARG A 82 13.58 4.49 -3.61
CA ARG A 82 13.28 5.70 -4.38
C ARG A 82 12.07 5.44 -5.25
N ILE A 83 10.95 6.05 -4.92
CA ILE A 83 9.75 6.01 -5.75
C ILE A 83 10.06 6.73 -7.08
N PRO A 84 9.95 6.04 -8.24
CA PRO A 84 10.15 6.65 -9.55
C PRO A 84 9.23 7.85 -9.78
N LYS A 85 9.59 8.77 -10.69
CA LYS A 85 8.77 9.97 -10.98
C LYS A 85 7.35 9.63 -11.44
N ASN A 86 7.18 8.52 -12.13
CA ASN A 86 5.91 8.02 -12.66
C ASN A 86 5.14 7.14 -11.66
N ALA A 87 5.61 7.01 -10.43
CA ALA A 87 4.91 6.34 -9.36
C ALA A 87 4.54 7.34 -8.25
N SER A 88 3.44 7.03 -7.59
CA SER A 88 2.91 7.76 -6.46
C SER A 88 3.32 7.13 -5.13
N LEU A 89 3.26 5.80 -5.02
CA LEU A 89 3.49 5.06 -3.78
C LEU A 89 4.36 3.82 -4.00
N ALA A 90 4.99 3.37 -2.91
CA ALA A 90 5.67 2.10 -2.80
C ALA A 90 4.89 1.18 -1.86
N ILE A 91 4.30 0.13 -2.39
CA ILE A 91 3.45 -0.79 -1.65
C ILE A 91 4.11 -2.16 -1.55
N PRO A 92 4.26 -2.72 -0.34
CA PRO A 92 4.79 -4.06 -0.24
C PRO A 92 3.81 -5.12 -0.73
N ARG A 93 4.33 -6.09 -1.48
CA ARG A 93 3.54 -7.14 -2.11
C ARG A 93 2.77 -7.99 -1.10
N ASP A 94 3.39 -8.33 0.02
CA ASP A 94 2.76 -9.11 1.10
C ASP A 94 1.74 -8.29 1.92
N LYS A 95 1.68 -6.98 1.76
CA LYS A 95 0.69 -6.09 2.40
C LYS A 95 -0.48 -5.72 1.51
N MET A 96 -0.43 -6.02 0.23
CA MET A 96 -1.58 -5.83 -0.68
C MET A 96 -2.85 -6.50 -0.14
N GLY A 97 -2.73 -7.60 0.60
CA GLY A 97 -3.86 -8.31 1.20
C GLY A 97 -4.83 -7.41 1.97
N ILE A 98 -4.34 -6.42 2.73
CA ILE A 98 -5.24 -5.51 3.49
C ILE A 98 -6.19 -4.74 2.56
N LEU A 99 -5.69 -4.34 1.40
CA LEU A 99 -6.44 -3.63 0.36
C LEU A 99 -7.32 -4.61 -0.41
N LEU A 100 -6.78 -5.76 -0.81
CA LEU A 100 -7.48 -6.76 -1.61
C LEU A 100 -8.66 -7.38 -0.87
N ASP A 101 -8.48 -7.79 0.39
CA ASP A 101 -9.54 -8.39 1.20
C ASP A 101 -10.69 -7.41 1.47
N ALA A 102 -10.36 -6.11 1.55
CA ALA A 102 -11.35 -5.06 1.70
C ALA A 102 -12.08 -4.74 0.39
N ALA A 103 -11.36 -4.67 -0.73
CA ALA A 103 -11.84 -4.13 -2.00
C ALA A 103 -12.37 -5.19 -2.99
N VAL A 104 -11.71 -6.33 -3.07
CA VAL A 104 -11.90 -7.33 -4.12
C VAL A 104 -12.81 -8.45 -3.62
N PRO A 105 -14.04 -8.57 -4.14
CA PRO A 105 -14.91 -9.71 -3.80
C PRO A 105 -14.33 -11.03 -4.34
N GLN A 106 -14.65 -12.14 -3.67
CA GLN A 106 -14.41 -13.47 -4.25
C GLN A 106 -15.11 -13.62 -5.59
N LYS A 107 -14.53 -14.41 -6.49
CA LYS A 107 -15.00 -14.54 -7.89
C LYS A 107 -16.48 -14.89 -7.97
N GLU A 108 -16.93 -15.86 -7.18
CA GLU A 108 -18.31 -16.35 -7.18
C GLU A 108 -19.27 -15.25 -6.70
N GLN A 109 -18.87 -14.49 -5.67
CA GLN A 109 -19.64 -13.36 -5.18
C GLN A 109 -19.70 -12.24 -6.23
N TYR A 110 -18.60 -11.97 -6.92
CA TYR A 110 -18.53 -10.98 -7.99
C TYR A 110 -19.47 -11.34 -9.14
N GLU A 111 -19.35 -12.57 -9.66
CA GLU A 111 -20.15 -13.05 -10.79
C GLU A 111 -21.65 -13.01 -10.48
N HIS A 112 -22.03 -13.27 -9.22
CA HIS A 112 -23.43 -13.23 -8.80
C HIS A 112 -23.95 -11.81 -8.51
N LYS A 113 -23.16 -10.91 -7.92
CA LYS A 113 -23.65 -9.63 -7.36
C LYS A 113 -23.12 -8.37 -8.03
N PHE A 114 -21.92 -8.41 -8.61
CA PHE A 114 -21.16 -7.22 -9.00
C PHE A 114 -20.75 -7.20 -10.49
N GLN A 115 -21.05 -8.26 -11.24
CA GLN A 115 -20.73 -8.35 -12.67
C GLN A 115 -21.49 -7.33 -13.53
N SER A 116 -22.67 -6.90 -13.08
CA SER A 116 -23.48 -5.85 -13.69
C SER A 116 -23.28 -4.52 -12.96
N PRO A 117 -23.48 -3.38 -13.64
CA PRO A 117 -23.49 -2.07 -12.99
C PRO A 117 -24.47 -2.01 -11.81
N TYR A 118 -24.10 -1.29 -10.76
CA TYR A 118 -24.92 -1.16 -9.55
C TYR A 118 -24.69 0.18 -8.84
N LEU A 119 -25.49 0.47 -7.81
CA LEU A 119 -25.30 1.63 -6.94
C LEU A 119 -24.84 1.14 -5.56
N SER A 120 -23.86 1.82 -4.98
CA SER A 120 -23.28 1.44 -3.67
C SER A 120 -23.76 2.34 -2.52
N GLY A 121 -24.51 3.41 -2.80
CA GLY A 121 -25.06 4.30 -1.78
C GLY A 121 -25.90 5.44 -2.37
N ALA A 122 -26.34 6.34 -1.50
CA ALA A 122 -27.20 7.48 -1.88
C ALA A 122 -26.47 8.52 -2.75
N ASP A 123 -25.17 8.71 -2.54
CA ASP A 123 -24.35 9.71 -3.27
C ASP A 123 -23.38 9.06 -4.27
N SER A 124 -23.50 7.75 -4.52
CA SER A 124 -22.63 7.05 -5.48
C SER A 124 -23.04 7.36 -6.91
N GLY A 125 -22.09 7.29 -7.85
CA GLY A 125 -22.45 7.08 -9.25
C GLY A 125 -22.78 5.62 -9.52
N ILE A 126 -22.80 5.27 -10.81
CA ILE A 126 -22.91 3.88 -11.25
C ILE A 126 -21.55 3.20 -11.09
N ILE A 127 -21.52 2.14 -10.30
CA ILE A 127 -20.33 1.33 -10.05
C ILE A 127 -20.27 0.20 -11.07
N ILE A 128 -19.09 -0.02 -11.66
CA ILE A 128 -18.78 -1.18 -12.50
C ILE A 128 -17.47 -1.83 -12.07
N GLY A 129 -17.27 -3.10 -12.45
CA GLY A 129 -16.08 -3.84 -12.06
C GLY A 129 -15.86 -3.85 -10.55
N ILE A 130 -14.62 -3.64 -10.12
CA ILE A 130 -14.26 -3.55 -8.70
C ILE A 130 -14.13 -2.08 -8.32
N GLY A 131 -15.22 -1.54 -7.76
CA GLY A 131 -15.23 -0.21 -7.14
C GLY A 131 -15.03 0.98 -8.07
N TYR A 132 -15.08 0.79 -9.40
CA TYR A 132 -14.94 1.88 -10.36
C TYR A 132 -16.24 2.69 -10.42
N ASP A 133 -16.23 3.89 -9.85
CA ASP A 133 -17.40 4.78 -9.82
C ASP A 133 -17.40 5.73 -11.02
N CYS A 134 -18.25 5.42 -12.00
CA CYS A 134 -18.37 6.23 -13.22
C CYS A 134 -18.88 7.65 -12.95
N GLY A 135 -19.57 7.91 -11.83
CA GLY A 135 -20.06 9.24 -11.49
C GLY A 135 -18.93 10.21 -11.13
N TYR A 136 -17.84 9.69 -10.55
CA TYR A 136 -16.67 10.50 -10.17
C TYR A 136 -15.53 10.44 -11.20
N ALA A 137 -15.56 9.48 -12.13
CA ALA A 137 -14.63 9.43 -13.25
C ALA A 137 -14.94 10.51 -14.31
N SER A 138 -13.90 11.00 -14.99
CA SER A 138 -14.10 11.83 -16.18
C SER A 138 -14.57 10.97 -17.35
N TRP A 139 -15.26 11.58 -18.32
CA TRP A 139 -15.66 10.87 -19.54
C TRP A 139 -14.47 10.24 -20.27
N LYS A 140 -13.29 10.88 -20.21
CA LYS A 140 -12.06 10.41 -20.84
C LYS A 140 -11.50 9.21 -20.11
N ASP A 141 -11.51 9.22 -18.78
CA ASP A 141 -11.02 8.08 -17.99
C ASP A 141 -11.91 6.84 -18.20
N ILE A 142 -13.24 7.04 -18.26
CA ILE A 142 -14.17 5.96 -18.60
C ILE A 142 -13.86 5.41 -19.99
N ASN A 143 -13.67 6.30 -20.98
CA ASN A 143 -13.34 5.91 -22.34
C ASN A 143 -12.05 5.07 -22.38
N ASP A 144 -10.95 5.62 -21.89
CA ASP A 144 -9.63 5.02 -22.03
C ASP A 144 -9.51 3.70 -21.23
N THR A 145 -10.17 3.61 -20.08
CA THR A 145 -10.15 2.40 -19.24
C THR A 145 -10.97 1.26 -19.83
N TRP A 146 -12.15 1.57 -20.40
CA TRP A 146 -13.15 0.56 -20.73
C TRP A 146 -13.32 0.29 -22.23
N GLU A 147 -12.80 1.15 -23.12
CA GLU A 147 -12.83 0.94 -24.57
C GLU A 147 -12.26 -0.41 -25.02
N PRO A 148 -11.16 -0.93 -24.44
CA PRO A 148 -10.62 -2.22 -24.86
C PRO A 148 -11.52 -3.42 -24.51
N TYR A 149 -12.54 -3.23 -23.67
CA TYR A 149 -13.34 -4.30 -23.08
C TYR A 149 -14.83 -4.25 -23.41
N LEU A 150 -15.31 -3.14 -24.00
CA LEU A 150 -16.72 -2.90 -24.25
C LEU A 150 -16.98 -2.65 -25.74
N SER A 151 -18.16 -3.03 -26.21
CA SER A 151 -18.60 -2.59 -27.54
C SER A 151 -18.78 -1.07 -27.56
N SER A 152 -18.70 -0.46 -28.75
CA SER A 152 -18.90 0.99 -28.90
C SER A 152 -20.26 1.46 -28.37
N ALA A 153 -21.30 0.61 -28.42
CA ALA A 153 -22.63 0.94 -27.92
C ALA A 153 -22.66 0.94 -26.38
N GLU A 154 -22.07 -0.07 -25.75
CA GLU A 154 -21.94 -0.16 -24.29
C GLU A 154 -21.09 0.97 -23.74
N LEU A 155 -19.94 1.25 -24.36
CA LEU A 155 -19.06 2.35 -23.97
C LEU A 155 -19.77 3.70 -24.09
N SER A 156 -20.49 3.94 -25.19
CA SER A 156 -21.27 5.16 -25.40
C SER A 156 -22.39 5.32 -24.36
N ALA A 157 -23.00 4.23 -23.90
CA ALA A 157 -23.98 4.28 -22.82
C ALA A 157 -23.30 4.57 -21.48
N LEU A 158 -22.16 3.95 -21.21
CA LEU A 158 -21.41 4.11 -19.97
C LEU A 158 -20.85 5.53 -19.81
N ILE A 159 -20.30 6.14 -20.86
CA ILE A 159 -19.79 7.51 -20.85
C ILE A 159 -20.87 8.53 -20.44
N LYS A 160 -22.15 8.28 -20.73
CA LYS A 160 -23.25 9.17 -20.32
C LYS A 160 -23.49 9.20 -18.82
N THR A 161 -22.90 8.25 -18.07
CA THR A 161 -23.01 8.16 -16.62
C THR A 161 -21.98 9.05 -15.90
N HIS A 162 -20.98 9.57 -16.62
CA HIS A 162 -20.00 10.51 -16.07
C HIS A 162 -20.67 11.72 -15.41
N GLY A 163 -20.19 12.08 -14.21
CA GLY A 163 -20.69 13.22 -13.45
C GLY A 163 -22.11 13.05 -12.91
N LYS A 164 -22.69 11.84 -12.99
CA LYS A 164 -24.03 11.52 -12.49
C LYS A 164 -23.91 10.70 -11.21
N THR A 165 -24.46 11.23 -10.13
CA THR A 165 -24.50 10.59 -8.81
C THR A 165 -25.94 10.58 -8.27
N GLY A 166 -26.19 9.75 -7.26
CA GLY A 166 -27.47 9.66 -6.57
C GLY A 166 -28.67 9.42 -7.49
N ASP A 167 -29.69 10.25 -7.39
CA ASP A 167 -30.93 10.07 -8.16
C ASP A 167 -30.71 10.12 -9.68
N ASP A 168 -29.74 10.89 -10.16
CA ASP A 168 -29.43 10.95 -11.59
C ASP A 168 -28.72 9.68 -12.06
N ALA A 169 -27.82 9.12 -11.25
CA ALA A 169 -27.22 7.81 -11.50
C ALA A 169 -28.29 6.71 -11.52
N LYS A 170 -29.23 6.75 -10.57
CA LYS A 170 -30.34 5.79 -10.47
C LYS A 170 -31.23 5.78 -11.70
N LYS A 171 -31.51 6.95 -12.30
CA LYS A 171 -32.29 7.05 -13.55
C LYS A 171 -31.56 6.43 -14.75
N LEU A 172 -30.22 6.47 -14.76
CA LEU A 172 -29.41 5.94 -15.86
C LEU A 172 -29.08 4.46 -15.72
N LEU A 173 -29.15 3.89 -14.51
CA LEU A 173 -28.82 2.48 -14.26
C LEU A 173 -29.52 1.50 -15.23
N PRO A 174 -30.82 1.61 -15.54
CA PRO A 174 -31.49 0.68 -16.47
C PRO A 174 -30.88 0.68 -17.88
N ALA A 175 -30.26 1.78 -18.32
CA ALA A 175 -29.65 1.88 -19.65
C ALA A 175 -28.32 1.12 -19.75
N VAL A 176 -27.67 0.83 -18.62
CA VAL A 176 -26.35 0.17 -18.58
C VAL A 176 -26.36 -1.16 -17.84
N ILE A 177 -27.43 -1.52 -17.13
CA ILE A 177 -27.51 -2.74 -16.29
C ILE A 177 -27.16 -4.05 -17.02
N GLY A 178 -27.36 -4.08 -18.34
CA GLY A 178 -27.04 -5.20 -19.22
C GLY A 178 -25.55 -5.39 -19.52
N ILE A 179 -24.71 -4.37 -19.28
CA ILE A 179 -23.25 -4.46 -19.46
C ILE A 179 -22.71 -5.49 -18.45
N LYS A 180 -21.93 -6.46 -18.92
CA LYS A 180 -21.34 -7.50 -18.08
C LYS A 180 -19.83 -7.42 -18.10
N ILE A 181 -19.23 -7.08 -16.97
CA ILE A 181 -17.77 -7.03 -16.83
C ILE A 181 -17.28 -8.36 -16.26
N LEU A 182 -16.47 -9.09 -17.02
CA LEU A 182 -15.88 -10.36 -16.55
C LEU A 182 -14.96 -10.14 -15.35
N TYR A 183 -14.90 -11.11 -14.43
CA TYR A 183 -14.10 -10.97 -13.20
C TYR A 183 -12.62 -10.68 -13.47
N HIS A 184 -12.01 -11.36 -14.44
CA HIS A 184 -10.60 -11.12 -14.79
C HIS A 184 -10.38 -9.73 -15.40
N THR A 185 -11.34 -9.20 -16.18
CA THR A 185 -11.31 -7.83 -16.70
C THR A 185 -11.41 -6.82 -15.57
N ALA A 186 -12.33 -7.03 -14.62
CA ALA A 186 -12.49 -6.16 -13.46
C ALA A 186 -11.23 -6.15 -12.58
N LEU A 187 -10.61 -7.32 -12.35
CA LEU A 187 -9.32 -7.43 -11.67
C LEU A 187 -8.22 -6.69 -12.42
N HIS A 188 -8.14 -6.88 -13.75
CA HIS A 188 -7.14 -6.19 -14.55
C HIS A 188 -7.25 -4.68 -14.39
N VAL A 189 -8.44 -4.11 -14.64
CA VAL A 189 -8.72 -2.67 -14.48
C VAL A 189 -8.42 -2.20 -13.07
N PHE A 190 -8.79 -2.98 -12.05
CA PHE A 190 -8.50 -2.64 -10.65
C PHE A 190 -6.99 -2.43 -10.42
N TYR A 191 -6.15 -3.36 -10.89
CA TYR A 191 -4.70 -3.26 -10.70
C TYR A 191 -4.02 -2.23 -11.61
N THR A 192 -4.52 -2.04 -12.84
CA THR A 192 -3.83 -1.20 -13.85
C THR A 192 -4.34 0.23 -13.90
N HIS A 193 -5.52 0.52 -13.35
CA HIS A 193 -6.12 1.86 -13.36
C HIS A 193 -6.56 2.28 -11.95
N THR A 194 -7.49 1.53 -11.33
CA THR A 194 -8.12 1.96 -10.07
C THR A 194 -7.10 2.17 -8.93
N LEU A 195 -6.15 1.23 -8.79
CA LEU A 195 -5.13 1.34 -7.74
C LEU A 195 -4.10 2.45 -8.00
N PRO A 196 -3.51 2.58 -9.20
CA PRO A 196 -2.68 3.74 -9.54
C PRO A 196 -3.37 5.09 -9.33
N ASP A 197 -4.63 5.23 -9.73
CA ASP A 197 -5.39 6.46 -9.56
C ASP A 197 -5.60 6.79 -8.07
N CYS A 198 -5.98 5.79 -7.28
CA CYS A 198 -6.10 5.94 -5.82
C CYS A 198 -4.74 6.30 -5.18
N ALA A 199 -3.64 5.72 -5.65
CA ALA A 199 -2.30 6.06 -5.18
C ALA A 199 -1.92 7.51 -5.53
N ALA A 200 -2.29 8.00 -6.71
CA ALA A 200 -2.13 9.39 -7.09
C ALA A 200 -2.96 10.32 -6.19
N ASP A 201 -4.21 9.98 -5.89
CA ASP A 201 -5.05 10.72 -4.95
C ASP A 201 -4.41 10.81 -3.55
N VAL A 202 -3.92 9.69 -3.01
CA VAL A 202 -3.21 9.63 -1.73
C VAL A 202 -2.01 10.60 -1.73
N LYS A 203 -1.21 10.58 -2.78
CA LYS A 203 -0.06 11.48 -2.96
C LYS A 203 -0.45 12.95 -3.05
N ASN A 204 -1.56 13.24 -3.71
CA ASN A 204 -2.06 14.61 -3.87
C ASN A 204 -2.57 15.19 -2.55
N ILE A 205 -3.30 14.40 -1.75
CA ILE A 205 -3.92 14.89 -0.51
C ILE A 205 -2.97 14.87 0.69
N PHE A 206 -1.92 14.04 0.67
CA PHE A 206 -0.94 13.92 1.75
C PHE A 206 0.48 14.22 1.27
N PRO A 207 0.88 15.50 1.23
CA PRO A 207 2.25 15.89 0.91
C PRO A 207 3.27 15.17 1.82
N GLY A 208 4.27 14.54 1.20
CA GLY A 208 5.32 13.80 1.93
C GLY A 208 5.04 12.31 2.14
N ILE A 209 3.87 11.80 1.74
CA ILE A 209 3.52 10.37 1.88
C ILE A 209 4.55 9.42 1.25
N ASN A 210 5.13 9.82 0.11
CA ASN A 210 6.14 9.07 -0.61
C ASN A 210 7.47 8.92 0.16
N THR A 211 7.60 9.59 1.30
CA THR A 211 8.78 9.53 2.18
C THR A 211 8.53 8.76 3.48
N LEU A 212 7.32 8.22 3.67
CA LEU A 212 6.98 7.32 4.76
C LEU A 212 7.38 5.88 4.41
N LEU A 213 7.43 5.03 5.43
CA LEU A 213 7.65 3.60 5.25
C LEU A 213 6.60 2.97 4.32
N PRO A 214 6.96 2.00 3.46
CA PRO A 214 6.03 1.34 2.55
C PRO A 214 4.79 0.74 3.21
N ASP A 215 4.92 0.18 4.43
CA ASP A 215 3.78 -0.31 5.21
C ASP A 215 2.77 0.80 5.54
N CYS A 216 3.27 1.98 5.86
CA CYS A 216 2.43 3.15 6.14
C CYS A 216 1.76 3.66 4.85
N GLN A 217 2.46 3.64 3.72
CA GLN A 217 1.87 3.96 2.42
C GLN A 217 0.74 2.98 2.04
N ALA A 218 0.91 1.68 2.32
CA ALA A 218 -0.11 0.66 2.11
C ALA A 218 -1.36 0.88 2.97
N ALA A 219 -1.18 1.20 4.26
CA ALA A 219 -2.29 1.50 5.16
C ALA A 219 -3.08 2.74 4.69
N LEU A 220 -2.38 3.80 4.27
CA LEU A 220 -3.01 5.04 3.80
C LEU A 220 -3.68 4.88 2.43
N LEU A 221 -3.14 4.04 1.55
CA LEU A 221 -3.81 3.63 0.31
C LEU A 221 -5.12 2.89 0.60
N SER A 222 -5.11 1.92 1.51
CA SER A 222 -6.32 1.20 1.95
C SER A 222 -7.38 2.15 2.53
N LEU A 223 -6.94 3.10 3.36
CA LEU A 223 -7.80 4.09 3.98
C LEU A 223 -8.48 4.96 2.92
N VAL A 224 -7.70 5.55 2.01
CA VAL A 224 -8.23 6.45 0.96
C VAL A 224 -9.13 5.68 -0.01
N TYR A 225 -8.78 4.45 -0.38
CA TYR A 225 -9.66 3.61 -1.20
C TYR A 225 -11.04 3.41 -0.55
N ASN A 226 -11.07 3.10 0.76
CA ASN A 226 -12.32 2.83 1.47
C ASN A 226 -13.11 4.09 1.87
N ARG A 227 -12.45 5.23 1.99
CA ARG A 227 -13.00 6.44 2.58
C ARG A 227 -13.13 7.61 1.60
N GLY A 228 -12.48 7.52 0.45
CA GLY A 228 -12.32 8.58 -0.52
C GLY A 228 -11.36 9.69 -0.06
N PRO A 229 -10.81 10.46 -1.01
CA PRO A 229 -9.73 11.44 -0.76
C PRO A 229 -10.19 12.76 -0.16
N LEU A 230 -11.49 12.99 0.00
CA LEU A 230 -12.03 14.28 0.46
C LEU A 230 -11.48 14.70 1.84
N ILE A 231 -10.86 15.88 1.87
CA ILE A 231 -10.42 16.60 3.07
C ILE A 231 -11.33 17.83 3.25
N ASN A 232 -11.99 17.94 4.41
CA ASN A 232 -12.81 19.11 4.76
C ASN A 232 -12.97 19.27 6.28
N ASP A 233 -13.69 20.29 6.70
CA ASP A 233 -13.89 20.67 8.10
C ASP A 233 -15.07 19.97 8.80
N THR A 234 -15.70 18.97 8.17
CA THR A 234 -16.80 18.25 8.81
C THR A 234 -16.29 17.38 9.95
N ASP A 235 -17.11 17.15 10.98
CA ASP A 235 -16.74 16.23 12.07
C ASP A 235 -16.40 14.85 11.51
N ARG A 236 -17.10 14.38 10.48
CA ARG A 236 -16.80 13.11 9.83
C ARG A 236 -15.38 13.07 9.25
N ARG A 237 -14.81 14.17 8.76
CA ARG A 237 -13.49 14.20 8.10
C ARG A 237 -12.34 14.72 8.96
N LYS A 238 -12.57 15.07 10.24
CA LYS A 238 -11.54 15.71 11.08
C LYS A 238 -10.24 14.90 11.21
N GLU A 239 -10.31 13.57 11.34
CA GLU A 239 -9.11 12.73 11.39
C GLU A 239 -8.37 12.69 10.04
N MET A 240 -9.10 12.74 8.91
CA MET A 240 -8.48 12.82 7.57
C MET A 240 -7.75 14.15 7.39
N LYS A 241 -8.31 15.25 7.92
CA LYS A 241 -7.65 16.56 7.89
C LYS A 241 -6.40 16.56 8.77
N GLU A 242 -6.46 15.97 9.96
CA GLU A 242 -5.31 15.89 10.86
C GLU A 242 -4.18 15.02 10.29
N LEU A 243 -4.52 13.97 9.53
CA LEU A 243 -3.53 13.13 8.82
C LEU A 243 -2.57 13.95 7.95
N VAL A 244 -3.03 15.05 7.33
CA VAL A 244 -2.18 15.94 6.53
C VAL A 244 -0.98 16.46 7.35
N ARG A 245 -1.22 16.86 8.60
CA ARG A 245 -0.18 17.40 9.49
C ARG A 245 0.77 16.30 9.96
N VAL A 246 0.23 15.21 10.52
CA VAL A 246 1.06 14.13 11.09
C VAL A 246 1.85 13.36 10.04
N ILE A 247 1.36 13.27 8.79
CA ILE A 247 2.12 12.71 7.67
C ILE A 247 3.31 13.62 7.30
N ALA A 248 3.09 14.93 7.22
CA ALA A 248 4.17 15.87 6.92
C ALA A 248 5.29 15.85 7.98
N GLU A 249 4.91 15.59 9.24
CA GLU A 249 5.83 15.44 10.38
C GLU A 249 6.47 14.05 10.48
N LYS A 250 6.02 13.07 9.68
CA LYS A 250 6.36 11.65 9.80
C LYS A 250 6.09 11.07 11.19
N ASP A 251 5.06 11.58 11.86
CA ASP A 251 4.62 11.09 13.18
C ASP A 251 3.81 9.80 13.01
N TYR A 252 4.49 8.66 12.88
CA TYR A 252 3.84 7.34 12.71
C TYR A 252 2.84 7.02 13.82
N THR A 253 3.16 7.40 15.07
CA THR A 253 2.26 7.22 16.20
C THR A 253 1.01 8.09 16.06
N GLY A 254 1.17 9.35 15.65
CA GLY A 254 0.07 10.26 15.32
C GLY A 254 -0.79 9.74 14.18
N ILE A 255 -0.19 9.25 13.09
CA ILE A 255 -0.89 8.68 11.94
C ILE A 255 -1.76 7.49 12.39
N ALA A 256 -1.16 6.49 13.06
CA ALA A 256 -1.87 5.32 13.55
C ALA A 256 -3.02 5.71 14.49
N LYS A 257 -2.79 6.66 15.40
CA LYS A 257 -3.81 7.19 16.30
C LYS A 257 -4.99 7.83 15.54
N GLN A 258 -4.73 8.62 14.50
CA GLN A 258 -5.80 9.22 13.71
C GLN A 258 -6.63 8.16 12.97
N ILE A 259 -5.97 7.19 12.34
CA ILE A 259 -6.68 6.08 11.65
C ILE A 259 -7.55 5.31 12.65
N LYS A 260 -7.01 4.93 13.80
CA LYS A 260 -7.76 4.22 14.85
C LYS A 260 -8.92 5.05 15.38
N SER A 261 -8.73 6.35 15.57
CA SER A 261 -9.79 7.25 16.06
C SER A 261 -10.99 7.34 15.12
N MET A 262 -10.81 7.10 13.82
CA MET A 262 -11.92 7.04 12.86
C MET A 262 -12.90 5.88 13.12
N GLN A 263 -12.54 4.89 13.94
CA GLN A 263 -13.44 3.80 14.35
C GLN A 263 -14.77 4.30 14.90
N ARG A 264 -14.80 5.48 15.55
CA ARG A 264 -16.02 6.10 16.08
C ARG A 264 -17.13 6.32 15.04
N LEU A 265 -16.79 6.30 13.75
CA LEU A 265 -17.73 6.56 12.65
C LEU A 265 -18.53 5.33 12.23
N TRP A 266 -18.20 4.16 12.78
CA TRP A 266 -18.87 2.91 12.46
C TRP A 266 -19.15 2.11 13.73
N PRO A 267 -20.19 1.24 13.71
CA PRO A 267 -20.45 0.32 14.80
C PRO A 267 -19.22 -0.55 15.09
N LYS A 268 -18.95 -0.78 16.37
CA LYS A 268 -17.88 -1.66 16.83
C LYS A 268 -18.04 -3.06 16.22
N GLY A 269 -16.95 -3.61 15.67
CA GLY A 269 -16.93 -4.93 15.01
C GLY A 269 -17.42 -4.95 13.56
N SER A 270 -17.88 -3.82 13.01
CA SER A 270 -18.16 -3.71 11.57
C SER A 270 -16.88 -3.87 10.73
N LYS A 271 -17.03 -4.21 9.44
CA LYS A 271 -15.91 -4.34 8.49
C LYS A 271 -15.02 -3.09 8.52
N GLN A 272 -15.61 -1.89 8.49
CA GLN A 272 -14.87 -0.64 8.48
C GLN A 272 -14.18 -0.36 9.82
N TYR A 273 -14.79 -0.70 10.95
CA TYR A 273 -14.17 -0.58 12.26
C TYR A 273 -12.90 -1.45 12.36
N ASN A 274 -13.01 -2.72 11.96
CA ASN A 274 -11.89 -3.67 12.03
C ASN A 274 -10.79 -3.29 11.04
N LEU A 275 -11.16 -2.78 9.86
CA LEU A 275 -10.18 -2.31 8.87
C LEU A 275 -9.33 -1.14 9.40
N ARG A 276 -9.93 -0.18 10.14
CA ARG A 276 -9.16 0.88 10.81
C ARG A 276 -8.17 0.33 11.84
N GLU A 277 -8.53 -0.76 12.52
CA GLU A 277 -7.62 -1.43 13.46
C GLU A 277 -6.44 -2.07 12.75
N GLN A 278 -6.70 -2.78 11.65
CA GLN A 278 -5.67 -3.42 10.84
C GLN A 278 -4.72 -2.40 10.20
N GLU A 279 -5.27 -1.30 9.66
CA GLU A 279 -4.47 -0.22 9.08
C GLU A 279 -3.58 0.46 10.13
N ALA A 280 -4.12 0.77 11.31
CA ALA A 280 -3.34 1.34 12.40
C ALA A 280 -2.23 0.38 12.87
N TYR A 281 -2.56 -0.90 13.03
CA TYR A 281 -1.58 -1.93 13.41
C TYR A 281 -0.45 -2.08 12.38
N LEU A 282 -0.77 -2.01 11.09
CA LEU A 282 0.23 -2.06 10.03
C LEU A 282 1.22 -0.89 10.11
N ILE A 283 0.77 0.28 10.56
CA ILE A 283 1.64 1.44 10.78
C ILE A 283 2.47 1.29 12.04
N GLU A 284 1.87 0.83 13.13
CA GLU A 284 2.55 0.61 14.42
C GLU A 284 3.63 -0.47 14.33
N THR A 285 3.46 -1.42 13.42
CA THR A 285 4.40 -2.53 13.17
C THR A 285 5.15 -2.39 11.85
N ALA A 286 5.15 -1.18 11.28
CA ALA A 286 5.76 -0.90 9.99
C ALA A 286 7.24 -1.28 10.01
N ARG A 287 7.67 -2.02 8.98
CA ARG A 287 9.08 -2.34 8.78
C ARG A 287 9.81 -1.16 8.17
N ASP A 288 10.97 -0.85 8.74
CA ASP A 288 11.89 0.15 8.21
C ASP A 288 12.60 -0.31 6.93
N TYR A 289 12.45 -1.57 6.55
CA TYR A 289 13.26 -2.19 5.51
C TYR A 289 12.44 -3.06 4.54
N TRP A 290 12.71 -2.88 3.24
CA TRP A 290 12.10 -3.61 2.14
C TRP A 290 13.08 -3.88 1.01
N LEU A 291 12.97 -5.06 0.41
CA LEU A 291 13.67 -5.39 -0.81
C LEU A 291 12.96 -4.76 -2.02
N PRO A 292 13.69 -4.20 -3.00
CA PRO A 292 13.07 -3.63 -4.19
C PRO A 292 12.11 -4.57 -4.92
N GLU A 293 12.43 -5.86 -5.00
CA GLU A 293 11.60 -6.90 -5.64
C GLU A 293 10.28 -7.21 -4.89
N ASP A 294 10.24 -6.91 -3.60
CA ASP A 294 9.07 -7.09 -2.73
C ASP A 294 8.14 -5.87 -2.76
N ILE A 295 8.56 -4.78 -3.41
CA ILE A 295 7.76 -3.57 -3.58
C ILE A 295 7.10 -3.53 -4.96
N ILE A 296 5.83 -3.13 -4.95
CA ILE A 296 5.06 -2.70 -6.11
C ILE A 296 5.05 -1.17 -6.10
N MET A 297 5.47 -0.58 -7.22
CA MET A 297 5.36 0.86 -7.43
C MET A 297 4.01 1.14 -8.11
N LEU A 298 3.16 1.91 -7.45
CA LEU A 298 1.87 2.39 -7.97
C LEU A 298 1.97 3.86 -8.30
#